data_AF-A0AAE4K0M6-F1
#
_entry.id   AF-A0AAE4K0M6-F1
#
_cell.length_a   1.000
_cell.length_b   1.000
_cell.length_c   1.000
_cell.angle_alpha   90.00
_cell.angle_beta   90.00
_cell.angle_gamma   90.00
#
_symmetry.space_group_name_H-M   'P 1'
#
loop_
_entity.id
_entity.type
_entity.pdbx_description
1 polymer ?
#
loop_
_entity_poly.entity_id
_entity_poly.type
_entity_poly.pdbx_seq_one_letter_code
_entity_poly.pdbx_strand_id
1 'polypeptide(L)'
;MVQFQRDSQLYERLFAELFLYFYRYRGNFSDWQAVIIYPYRSTEQSELTPFAELLNSDKVHRIFLDELGPPEDLSPELGLMRLTIENETNAPQIARAILTKAEESTPRRQAIIDLVTTILVYKFTNLSRQEIEAMLGFTSQ
;
A
#
# COMPACT_ATOMS: atom_id res chain seq x y z
N MET A 1 1.10 -7.42 -7.13
CA MET A 1 2.47 -7.73 -6.68
C MET A 1 3.00 -6.50 -5.95
N VAL A 2 3.60 -6.65 -4.77
CA VAL A 2 4.08 -5.50 -3.96
C VAL A 2 5.59 -5.50 -3.98
N GLN A 3 6.21 -4.35 -4.29
CA GLN A 3 7.65 -4.23 -4.42
C GLN A 3 8.18 -2.99 -3.69
N PHE A 4 9.02 -3.22 -2.68
CA PHE A 4 9.62 -2.16 -1.86
C PHE A 4 11.08 -1.82 -2.22
N GLN A 5 11.68 -2.57 -3.14
CA GLN A 5 13.05 -2.35 -3.65
C GLN A 5 13.03 -2.43 -5.17
N ARG A 6 13.95 -1.73 -5.85
CA ARG A 6 14.01 -1.74 -7.31
C ARG A 6 14.49 -3.08 -7.85
N ASP A 7 13.56 -3.84 -8.44
CA ASP A 7 13.82 -5.03 -9.24
C ASP A 7 13.78 -4.64 -10.72
N SER A 8 14.89 -4.85 -11.43
CA SER A 8 14.99 -4.53 -12.85
C SER A 8 14.26 -5.51 -13.76
N GLN A 9 13.68 -6.59 -13.21
CA GLN A 9 12.98 -7.64 -13.95
C GLN A 9 11.55 -7.88 -13.42
N LEU A 10 10.97 -6.89 -12.74
CA LEU A 10 9.63 -7.02 -12.17
C LEU A 10 8.61 -7.34 -13.25
N TYR A 11 8.61 -6.59 -14.35
CA TYR A 11 7.58 -6.72 -15.38
C TYR A 11 7.73 -8.02 -16.17
N GLU A 12 8.96 -8.43 -16.47
CA GLU A 12 9.30 -9.73 -17.04
C GLU A 12 8.67 -10.85 -16.21
N ARG A 13 8.95 -10.86 -14.90
CA ARG A 13 8.45 -11.88 -13.98
C ARG A 13 6.93 -11.82 -13.85
N LEU A 14 6.37 -10.62 -13.65
CA LEU A 14 4.94 -10.43 -13.47
C LEU A 14 4.14 -10.95 -14.66
N PHE A 15 4.49 -10.55 -15.88
CA PHE A 15 3.73 -10.95 -17.06
C PHE A 15 3.94 -12.42 -17.41
N ALA A 16 5.14 -12.97 -17.21
CA ALA A 16 5.37 -14.40 -17.37
C ALA A 16 4.50 -15.23 -16.41
N GLU A 17 4.50 -14.89 -15.12
CA GLU A 17 3.70 -15.58 -14.11
C GLU A 17 2.19 -15.40 -14.32
N LEU A 18 1.76 -14.18 -14.63
CA LEU A 18 0.35 -13.86 -14.87
C LEU A 18 -0.22 -14.63 -16.06
N PHE A 19 0.49 -14.63 -17.19
CA PHE A 19 0.02 -15.35 -18.39
C PHE A 19 0.11 -16.86 -18.21
N LEU A 20 1.11 -17.37 -17.48
CA LEU A 20 1.18 -18.79 -17.14
C LEU A 20 0.02 -19.20 -16.24
N TYR A 21 -0.32 -18.38 -15.24
CA TYR A 21 -1.48 -18.61 -14.38
C TYR A 21 -2.77 -18.60 -15.20
N PHE A 22 -2.99 -17.56 -16.01
CA PHE A 22 -4.18 -17.45 -16.85
C PHE A 22 -4.31 -18.63 -17.82
N TYR A 23 -3.21 -19.07 -18.43
CA TYR A 23 -3.18 -20.28 -19.27
C TYR A 23 -3.63 -21.53 -18.49
N ARG A 24 -3.10 -21.74 -17.28
CA ARG A 24 -3.42 -22.92 -16.45
C ARG A 24 -4.87 -22.93 -15.95
N TYR A 25 -5.46 -21.76 -15.73
CA TYR A 25 -6.79 -21.61 -15.14
C TYR A 25 -7.81 -20.99 -16.09
N ARG A 26 -7.60 -21.12 -17.41
CA ARG A 26 -8.46 -20.52 -18.44
C ARG A 26 -9.94 -20.89 -18.34
N GLY A 27 -10.25 -22.07 -17.78
CA GLY A 27 -11.65 -22.48 -17.55
C GLY A 27 -12.37 -21.68 -16.46
N ASN A 28 -11.62 -21.00 -15.59
CA ASN A 28 -12.14 -20.29 -14.42
C ASN A 28 -12.21 -18.78 -14.63
N PHE A 29 -11.43 -18.25 -15.57
CA PHE A 29 -11.27 -16.81 -15.78
C PHE A 29 -11.30 -16.49 -17.28
N SER A 30 -12.10 -15.50 -17.66
CA SER A 30 -12.17 -14.98 -19.03
C SER A 30 -11.39 -13.68 -19.22
N ASP A 31 -10.93 -13.06 -18.13
CA ASP A 31 -10.22 -11.78 -18.14
C ASP A 31 -9.18 -11.72 -17.01
N TRP A 32 -8.20 -10.83 -17.14
CA TRP A 32 -7.18 -10.58 -16.13
C TRP A 32 -7.01 -9.07 -15.90
N GLN A 33 -6.62 -8.73 -14.67
CA GLN A 33 -6.30 -7.37 -14.24
C GLN A 33 -5.10 -7.44 -13.31
N ALA A 34 -4.17 -6.49 -13.44
CA ALA A 34 -2.95 -6.44 -12.65
C ALA A 34 -2.82 -5.09 -11.94
N VAL A 35 -2.55 -5.13 -10.63
CA VAL A 35 -2.21 -3.94 -9.83
C VAL A 35 -0.78 -4.08 -9.30
N ILE A 36 0.03 -3.08 -9.61
CA ILE A 36 1.41 -2.93 -9.12
C ILE A 36 1.44 -1.73 -8.19
N ILE A 37 1.90 -1.94 -6.97
CA ILE A 37 2.00 -0.90 -5.94
C ILE A 37 3.48 -0.64 -5.67
N TYR A 38 3.89 0.62 -5.86
CA TYR A 38 5.24 1.12 -5.60
C TYR A 38 5.22 2.11 -4.44
N PRO A 39 6.24 2.10 -3.56
CA PRO A 39 6.37 3.13 -2.54
C PRO A 39 6.66 4.50 -3.17
N TYR A 40 7.51 4.54 -4.20
CA TYR A 40 7.89 5.76 -4.91
C TYR A 40 7.95 5.54 -6.42
N ARG A 41 7.69 6.56 -7.23
CA ARG A 41 7.93 6.46 -8.69
C ARG A 41 9.36 6.08 -9.04
N SER A 42 10.33 6.55 -8.27
CA SER A 42 11.75 6.23 -8.47
C SER A 42 12.10 4.74 -8.30
N THR A 43 11.24 3.97 -7.63
CA THR A 43 11.42 2.53 -7.43
C THR A 43 10.90 1.66 -8.57
N GLU A 44 10.18 2.27 -9.53
CA GLU A 44 9.76 1.59 -10.76
C GLU A 44 10.97 1.14 -11.60
N GLN A 45 10.84 -0.02 -12.24
CA GLN A 45 11.82 -0.50 -13.23
C GLN A 45 11.99 0.54 -14.35
N SER A 46 13.22 0.88 -14.73
CA SER A 46 13.45 1.91 -15.76
C SER A 46 13.13 1.45 -17.18
N GLU A 47 13.39 0.19 -17.51
CA GLU A 47 13.16 -0.34 -18.85
C GLU A 47 11.69 -0.75 -18.98
N LEU A 48 10.88 0.18 -19.47
CA LEU A 48 9.43 -0.01 -19.65
C LEU A 48 9.04 -0.35 -21.10
N THR A 49 9.90 -0.02 -22.07
CA THR A 49 9.63 -0.13 -23.51
C THR A 49 9.11 -1.51 -23.93
N PRO A 50 9.67 -2.65 -23.47
CA PRO A 50 9.18 -3.97 -23.85
C PRO A 50 7.72 -4.24 -23.42
N PHE A 51 7.24 -3.52 -22.40
CA PHE A 51 5.94 -3.73 -21.77
C PHE A 51 4.97 -2.58 -21.99
N ALA A 52 5.36 -1.56 -22.77
CA ALA A 52 4.62 -0.30 -22.86
C ALA A 52 3.14 -0.50 -23.22
N GLU A 53 2.85 -1.38 -24.17
CA GLU A 53 1.47 -1.71 -24.57
C GLU A 53 0.65 -2.29 -23.42
N LEU A 54 1.24 -3.19 -22.61
CA LEU A 54 0.57 -3.76 -21.45
C LEU A 54 0.42 -2.72 -20.34
N LEU A 55 1.47 -1.97 -20.03
CA LEU A 55 1.49 -0.97 -18.96
C LEU A 55 0.59 0.24 -19.22
N ASN A 56 0.28 0.52 -20.48
CA ASN A 56 -0.60 1.62 -20.90
C ASN A 56 -2.04 1.14 -21.17
N SER A 57 -2.30 -0.16 -21.07
CA SER A 57 -3.66 -0.71 -21.20
C SER A 57 -4.50 -0.48 -19.94
N ASP A 58 -5.80 -0.66 -20.06
CA ASP A 58 -6.74 -0.69 -18.95
C ASP A 58 -6.64 -1.95 -18.07
N LYS A 59 -5.73 -2.87 -18.40
CA LYS A 59 -5.48 -4.12 -17.65
C LYS A 59 -4.44 -3.97 -16.56
N VAL A 60 -3.63 -2.91 -16.61
CA VAL A 60 -2.51 -2.72 -15.70
C VAL A 60 -2.62 -1.37 -15.00
N HIS A 61 -2.76 -1.43 -13.69
CA HIS A 61 -2.81 -0.25 -12.84
C HIS A 61 -1.54 -0.15 -12.00
N ARG A 62 -0.81 0.96 -12.19
CA ARG A 62 0.37 1.30 -11.40
C ARG A 62 -0.03 2.36 -10.37
N ILE A 63 0.13 2.01 -9.10
CA ILE A 63 -0.18 2.88 -7.96
C ILE A 63 1.14 3.25 -7.29
N PHE A 64 1.38 4.55 -7.15
CA PHE A 64 2.55 5.11 -6.47
C PHE A 64 2.08 5.72 -5.16
N LEU A 65 2.56 5.18 -4.03
CA LEU A 65 2.06 5.54 -2.71
C LEU A 65 2.41 6.99 -2.32
N ASP A 66 3.54 7.51 -2.81
CA ASP A 66 4.00 8.88 -2.64
C ASP A 66 3.20 9.91 -3.46
N GLU A 67 2.48 9.45 -4.48
CA GLU A 67 1.64 10.29 -5.36
C GLU A 67 0.15 10.22 -4.97
N LEU A 68 -0.18 9.49 -3.92
CA LEU A 68 -1.55 9.47 -3.41
C LEU A 68 -1.96 10.86 -2.92
N GLY A 69 -3.22 11.21 -3.19
CA GLY A 69 -3.84 12.45 -2.73
C GLY A 69 -3.73 12.63 -1.21
N PRO A 70 -4.05 13.83 -0.69
CA PRO A 70 -3.80 14.18 0.70
C PRO A 70 -4.49 13.19 1.67
N PRO A 71 -3.95 12.97 2.88
CA PRO A 71 -4.45 11.94 3.81
C PRO A 71 -5.95 12.04 4.12
N GLU A 72 -6.47 13.27 4.18
CA GLU A 72 -7.89 13.61 4.34
C GLU A 72 -8.80 13.13 3.20
N ASP A 73 -8.26 12.80 2.02
CA ASP A 73 -9.04 12.28 0.88
C ASP A 73 -8.92 10.76 0.72
N LEU A 74 -7.95 10.12 1.39
CA LEU A 74 -7.70 8.68 1.24
C LEU A 74 -8.68 7.82 2.05
N SER A 75 -9.05 6.65 1.53
CA SER A 75 -9.72 5.64 2.37
C SER A 75 -8.79 5.19 3.51
N PRO A 76 -9.30 4.62 4.62
CA PRO A 76 -8.45 4.08 5.68
C PRO A 76 -7.39 3.09 5.17
N GLU A 77 -7.72 2.25 4.19
CA GLU A 77 -6.82 1.26 3.60
C GLU A 77 -5.70 1.92 2.77
N LEU A 78 -6.02 2.92 1.95
CA LEU A 78 -5.00 3.68 1.21
C LEU A 78 -4.13 4.52 2.15
N GLY A 79 -4.73 5.07 3.21
CA GLY A 79 -4.00 5.73 4.28
C GLY A 79 -3.01 4.80 4.98
N LEU A 80 -3.41 3.56 5.30
CA LEU A 80 -2.51 2.54 5.86
C LEU A 80 -1.34 2.26 4.93
N MET A 81 -1.58 2.10 3.62
CA MET A 81 -0.50 1.90 2.65
C MET A 81 0.45 3.12 2.62
N ARG A 82 -0.10 4.33 2.53
CA ARG A 82 0.71 5.56 2.55
C ARG A 82 1.52 5.72 3.85
N LEU A 83 0.94 5.36 4.99
CA LEU A 83 1.62 5.43 6.30
C LEU A 83 2.91 4.59 6.33
N THR A 84 2.98 3.49 5.56
CA THR A 84 4.19 2.65 5.51
C THR A 84 5.40 3.42 4.96
N ILE A 85 5.21 4.32 4.00
CA ILE A 85 6.28 5.09 3.35
C ILE A 85 6.53 6.46 4.00
N GLU A 86 5.61 6.94 4.84
CA GLU A 86 5.69 8.28 5.40
C GLU A 86 6.86 8.44 6.40
N ASN A 87 7.44 9.64 6.50
CA ASN A 87 8.46 9.90 7.51
C ASN A 87 7.88 9.99 8.94
N GLU A 88 8.74 9.91 9.96
CA GLU A 88 8.35 10.01 11.37
C GLU A 88 7.66 11.34 11.72
N THR A 89 8.00 12.44 11.06
CA THR A 89 7.39 13.75 11.33
C THR A 89 5.91 13.80 10.95
N ASN A 90 5.56 13.22 9.81
CA ASN A 90 4.21 13.27 9.24
C ASN A 90 3.35 12.06 9.63
N ALA A 91 3.98 10.92 9.97
CA ALA A 91 3.28 9.69 10.30
C ALA A 91 2.18 9.83 11.38
N PRO A 92 2.37 10.59 12.48
CA PRO A 92 1.31 10.77 13.48
C PRO A 92 0.06 11.47 12.94
N GLN A 93 0.23 12.43 12.03
CA GLN A 93 -0.90 13.14 11.42
C GLN A 93 -1.71 12.18 10.53
N ILE A 94 -1.03 11.43 9.66
CA ILE A 94 -1.67 10.45 8.78
C ILE A 94 -2.37 9.35 9.60
N ALA A 95 -1.71 8.86 10.63
CA ALA A 95 -2.28 7.86 11.54
C ALA A 95 -3.59 8.34 12.17
N ARG A 96 -3.63 9.56 12.72
CA ARG A 96 -4.88 10.14 13.27
C ARG A 96 -5.97 10.26 12.21
N ALA A 97 -5.65 10.71 10.99
CA ALA A 97 -6.62 10.83 9.91
C ALA A 97 -7.24 9.47 9.53
N ILE A 98 -6.43 8.41 9.48
CA ILE A 98 -6.91 7.04 9.26
C ILE A 98 -7.88 6.63 10.37
N LEU A 99 -7.50 6.88 11.62
CA LEU A 99 -8.26 6.46 12.80
C LEU A 99 -9.62 7.16 12.90
N THR A 100 -9.67 8.47 12.60
CA THR A 100 -10.93 9.23 12.55
C THR A 100 -11.89 8.63 11.53
N LYS A 101 -11.41 8.25 10.33
CA LYS A 101 -12.25 7.61 9.30
C LYS A 101 -12.64 6.17 9.67
N ALA A 102 -11.80 5.49 10.44
CA ALA A 102 -12.05 4.12 10.87
C ALA A 102 -13.16 4.01 11.93
N GLU A 103 -13.58 5.11 12.58
CA GLU A 103 -14.67 5.12 13.56
C GLU A 103 -15.99 4.63 12.96
N GLU A 104 -16.24 4.96 11.69
CA GLU A 104 -17.43 4.55 10.95
C GLU A 104 -17.30 3.13 10.34
N SER A 105 -16.12 2.52 10.42
CA SER A 105 -15.75 1.27 9.73
C SER A 105 -15.94 0.02 10.60
N THR A 106 -17.08 -0.12 11.28
CA THR A 106 -17.42 -1.32 12.08
C THR A 106 -17.83 -2.48 11.15
N PRO A 107 -17.30 -3.72 11.32
CA PRO A 107 -16.52 -4.25 12.45
C PRO A 107 -14.99 -4.18 12.30
N ARG A 108 -14.46 -3.56 11.24
CA ARG A 108 -13.02 -3.53 10.93
C ARG A 108 -12.20 -2.53 11.76
N ARG A 109 -12.86 -1.64 12.50
CA ARG A 109 -12.22 -0.58 13.30
C ARG A 109 -11.02 -1.07 14.11
N GLN A 110 -11.17 -2.14 14.90
CA GLN A 110 -10.09 -2.64 15.74
C GLN A 110 -8.87 -3.11 14.93
N ALA A 111 -9.11 -3.80 13.81
CA ALA A 111 -8.03 -4.24 12.93
C ALA A 111 -7.27 -3.04 12.32
N ILE A 112 -7.97 -1.95 11.97
CA ILE A 112 -7.32 -0.73 11.48
C ILE A 112 -6.47 -0.09 12.59
N ILE A 113 -6.98 0.00 13.82
CA ILE A 113 -6.21 0.50 14.97
C ILE A 113 -4.95 -0.34 15.17
N ASP A 114 -5.07 -1.66 15.20
CA ASP A 114 -3.94 -2.56 15.41
C ASP A 114 -2.88 -2.44 14.31
N LEU A 115 -3.30 -2.29 13.05
CA LEU A 115 -2.40 -2.07 11.91
C LEU A 115 -1.69 -0.72 11.99
N VAL A 116 -2.42 0.37 12.28
CA VAL A 116 -1.82 1.70 12.48
C VAL A 116 -0.75 1.63 13.56
N THR A 117 -1.08 1.09 14.73
CA THR A 117 -0.13 1.00 15.84
C THR A 117 1.06 0.12 15.49
N THR A 118 0.84 -1.01 14.80
CA THR A 118 1.93 -1.88 14.34
C THR A 118 2.88 -1.15 13.40
N ILE A 119 2.36 -0.45 12.39
CA ILE A 119 3.18 0.32 11.45
C ILE A 119 4.00 1.38 12.21
N LEU A 120 3.41 2.07 13.17
CA LEU A 120 4.09 3.10 13.94
C LEU A 120 5.16 2.53 14.90
N VAL A 121 4.93 1.37 15.51
CA VAL A 121 5.95 0.70 16.34
C VAL A 121 7.17 0.33 15.50
N TYR A 122 6.97 -0.16 14.27
CA TYR A 122 8.09 -0.43 13.37
C TYR A 122 8.79 0.84 12.88
N LYS A 123 8.05 1.95 12.72
CA LYS A 123 8.59 3.22 12.25
C LYS A 123 9.38 3.93 13.34
N PHE A 124 8.83 4.03 14.55
CA PHE A 124 9.44 4.67 15.70
C PHE A 124 10.11 3.62 16.59
N THR A 125 11.28 3.13 16.19
CA THR A 125 11.99 2.04 16.89
C THR A 125 12.36 2.36 18.35
N ASN A 126 12.31 3.63 18.73
CA ASN A 126 12.63 4.13 20.07
C ASN A 126 11.40 4.31 20.96
N LEU A 127 10.18 4.10 20.44
CA LEU A 127 8.94 4.24 21.19
C LEU A 127 8.31 2.88 21.47
N SER A 128 7.85 2.69 22.68
CA SER A 128 7.01 1.55 23.07
C SER A 128 5.61 1.68 22.47
N ARG A 129 4.89 0.55 22.38
CA ARG A 129 3.49 0.54 21.96
C ARG A 129 2.62 1.50 22.79
N GLN A 130 2.86 1.60 24.10
CA GLN A 130 2.11 2.50 24.99
C GLN A 130 2.36 3.98 24.66
N GLU A 131 3.60 4.34 24.35
CA GLU A 131 3.96 5.70 23.92
C GLU A 131 3.34 6.03 22.55
N ILE A 132 3.25 5.06 21.64
CA ILE A 132 2.55 5.20 20.36
C ILE A 132 1.03 5.39 20.57
N GLU A 133 0.41 4.60 21.44
CA GLU A 133 -1.03 4.75 21.76
C GLU A 133 -1.32 6.12 22.37
N ALA A 134 -0.50 6.56 23.33
CA ALA A 134 -0.57 7.89 23.93
C ALA A 134 -0.38 9.01 22.89
N MET A 135 0.60 8.84 21.98
CA MET A 135 0.81 9.76 20.86
C MET A 135 -0.46 9.90 20.03
N LEU A 136 -1.14 8.81 19.72
CA LEU A 136 -2.36 8.80 18.89
C LEU A 136 -3.61 9.28 19.62
N GLY A 137 -3.56 9.44 20.94
CA GLY A 137 -4.71 9.87 21.77
C GLY A 137 -5.55 8.72 22.28
N PHE A 138 -5.03 7.49 22.25
CA PHE A 138 -5.63 6.34 22.92
C PHE A 138 -5.11 6.31 24.37
N THR A 139 -5.93 6.72 25.33
CA THR A 139 -5.71 6.33 26.73
C THR A 139 -6.23 4.91 26.91
N SER A 140 -5.32 3.94 26.99
CA SER A 140 -5.66 2.60 27.50
C SER A 140 -6.21 2.76 28.91
N GLN A 141 -7.48 2.39 29.11
CA GLN A 141 -8.06 2.15 30.43
C GLN A 141 -7.60 0.82 30.99
#